data_AF-A0A8J5VCH4-F1
#
_entry.id   AF-A0A8J5VCH4-F1
#
_cell.length_a   1.000
_cell.length_b   1.000
_cell.length_c   1.000
_cell.angle_alpha   90.00
_cell.angle_beta   90.00
_cell.angle_gamma   90.00
#
_symmetry.space_group_name_H-M   'P 1'
#
loop_
_entity.id
_entity.type
_entity.pdbx_description
1 polymer ?
#
loop_
_entity_poly.entity_id
_entity_poly.type
_entity_poly.pdbx_seq_one_letter_code
_entity_poly.pdbx_strand_id
1 'polypeptide(L)'
;MKITIYRNHSAKRYSVKGLLPIMVCTDTYAVNMATPRLLCISQRPYKLYNQHQCMGQLCPDEDLPSNVIKNNQFTYVIQDLGQPRFWYISIVSCYRNIKTCKWEWFNESINIDYDVWLVNGNPNNSGFNSLTYQFSYDRQNTIELYLLFFLCYIILVPLQLYAVRLQRHPVTRLFTVSLLLEFIAICLILIHVLKFAFDGIGYEKLEVAGDIFDILSRATFMLLLLLLAKGWAVTRIELTWKPLVFLIWFCYGVVHILLYVWNMTEVDIIEDIDEYQTWPGWFILLFRSAIMIWFLLELRNTMTYEHNTQKLNFLLHFGASALVWFIYLPIVALIALQISTLWRFKFLLGITYSADCYAYCVMTHLLWPTRSEQYFLLAQGADNGDELDEFNEAPHVLNNYVEPSDLTKIIA
;
A
#
# COMPACT_ATOMS: atom_id res chain seq x y z
N MET A 1 25.95 12.52 -18.65
CA MET A 1 25.86 12.75 -17.20
C MET A 1 24.72 11.89 -16.67
N LYS A 2 25.00 10.97 -15.74
CA LYS A 2 23.95 10.16 -15.09
C LYS A 2 23.32 11.03 -14.02
N ILE A 3 22.23 11.73 -14.36
CA ILE A 3 21.44 12.49 -13.39
C ILE A 3 20.75 11.43 -12.54
N THR A 4 21.24 11.23 -11.32
CA THR A 4 20.58 10.34 -10.35
C THR A 4 19.44 11.15 -9.74
N ILE A 5 18.23 10.92 -10.25
CA ILE A 5 17.01 11.52 -9.71
C ILE A 5 16.61 10.68 -8.51
N TYR A 6 16.78 11.21 -7.30
CA TYR A 6 16.27 10.54 -6.10
C TYR A 6 14.75 10.42 -6.17
N ARG A 7 14.24 9.21 -5.89
CA ARG A 7 12.83 8.81 -5.82
C ARG A 7 11.96 9.93 -5.25
N ASN A 8 11.02 10.46 -6.03
CA ASN A 8 10.01 11.39 -5.51
C ASN A 8 8.75 11.43 -6.39
N HIS A 9 7.66 10.90 -5.82
CA HIS A 9 6.39 10.59 -6.45
C HIS A 9 5.48 11.79 -6.75
N SER A 10 6.01 13.02 -6.79
CA SER A 10 5.18 14.21 -6.89
C SER A 10 5.91 15.40 -7.49
N ALA A 11 5.13 16.43 -7.83
CA ALA A 11 5.58 17.72 -8.33
C ALA A 11 6.40 18.46 -7.24
N LYS A 12 7.65 18.01 -7.03
CA LYS A 12 8.54 18.47 -5.97
C LYS A 12 9.45 19.57 -6.47
N ARG A 13 9.88 20.35 -5.48
CA ARG A 13 10.96 21.32 -5.50
C ARG A 13 12.29 20.58 -5.62
N TYR A 14 12.86 20.50 -6.83
CA TYR A 14 14.12 19.77 -7.04
C TYR A 14 15.30 20.63 -6.60
N SER A 15 15.93 20.30 -5.46
CA SER A 15 17.26 20.81 -5.12
C SER A 15 18.29 19.69 -5.32
N VAL A 16 18.93 19.68 -6.48
CA VAL A 16 19.98 18.71 -6.83
C VAL A 16 21.29 19.48 -6.95
N LYS A 17 22.30 19.06 -6.19
CA LYS A 17 23.69 19.50 -6.40
C LYS A 17 24.25 18.74 -7.59
N GLY A 18 24.23 19.37 -8.76
CA GLY A 18 24.70 18.77 -10.00
C GLY A 18 25.72 19.66 -10.72
N LEU A 19 26.70 19.02 -11.36
CA LEU A 19 27.69 19.65 -12.24
C LEU A 19 27.02 20.06 -13.57
N LEU A 20 26.40 21.24 -13.61
CA LEU A 20 25.97 21.91 -14.83
C LEU A 20 26.32 23.42 -14.75
N PRO A 21 26.59 24.12 -15.87
CA PRO A 21 26.77 25.57 -15.92
C PRO A 21 25.53 26.38 -16.30
N ILE A 22 25.54 27.64 -15.89
CA ILE A 22 24.49 28.66 -16.00
C ILE A 22 24.03 28.84 -17.45
N MET A 23 22.99 28.11 -17.82
CA MET A 23 21.81 28.55 -18.58
C MET A 23 20.87 27.34 -18.67
N VAL A 24 19.66 27.46 -18.12
CA VAL A 24 18.60 26.49 -18.37
C VAL A 24 18.17 26.67 -19.81
N CYS A 25 18.81 25.96 -20.73
CA CYS A 25 18.25 25.70 -22.04
C CYS A 25 17.39 24.46 -21.89
N THR A 26 16.17 24.64 -21.41
CA THR A 26 15.13 23.67 -21.69
C THR A 26 14.73 23.87 -23.14
N ASP A 27 15.33 23.10 -24.04
CA ASP A 27 14.48 22.56 -25.08
C ASP A 27 13.56 21.57 -24.35
N THR A 28 12.33 21.99 -24.06
CA THR A 28 11.29 21.12 -23.52
C THR A 28 10.92 20.11 -24.61
N TYR A 29 11.66 19.00 -24.66
CA TYR A 29 11.34 17.90 -25.55
C TYR A 29 10.17 17.10 -24.97
N ALA A 30 8.98 17.28 -25.52
CA ALA A 30 7.85 16.38 -25.30
C ALA A 30 8.09 15.08 -26.09
N VAL A 31 8.68 14.07 -25.45
CA VAL A 31 8.85 12.75 -26.07
C VAL A 31 7.55 11.95 -25.88
N ASN A 32 6.81 11.73 -26.96
CA ASN A 32 5.61 10.89 -26.96
C ASN A 32 6.02 9.45 -27.33
N MET A 33 6.08 8.53 -26.36
CA MET A 33 6.61 7.16 -26.56
C MET A 33 5.71 6.20 -27.35
N ALA A 34 4.47 6.57 -27.70
CA ALA A 34 3.60 5.71 -28.54
C ALA A 34 4.08 5.62 -30.01
N THR A 35 4.95 6.53 -30.43
CA THR A 35 5.71 6.48 -31.68
C THR A 35 7.04 7.18 -31.41
N PRO A 36 8.21 6.53 -31.54
CA PRO A 36 9.50 7.20 -31.35
C PRO A 36 9.80 8.08 -32.58
N ARG A 37 8.99 9.13 -32.75
CA ARG A 37 9.35 10.31 -33.52
C ARG A 37 9.72 11.35 -32.47
N LEU A 38 11.00 11.70 -32.41
CA LEU A 38 11.40 13.01 -31.91
C LEU A 38 10.61 14.04 -32.72
N LEU A 39 9.47 14.46 -32.20
CA LEU A 39 8.76 15.60 -32.73
C LEU A 39 9.58 16.81 -32.30
N CYS A 40 10.52 17.20 -33.17
CA CYS A 40 10.92 18.59 -33.24
C CYS A 40 9.64 19.36 -33.55
N ILE A 41 8.96 19.87 -32.53
CA ILE A 41 8.03 20.97 -32.70
C ILE A 41 8.90 22.21 -32.90
N SER A 42 9.58 22.25 -34.05
CA SER A 42 9.98 23.47 -34.73
C SER A 42 8.75 23.91 -35.53
N GLN A 43 7.71 24.37 -34.85
CA GLN A 43 6.71 25.19 -35.49
C GLN A 43 6.84 26.61 -34.93
N ARG A 44 7.66 27.37 -35.67
CA ARG A 44 8.09 28.77 -35.52
C ARG A 44 9.38 28.96 -34.72
N PRO A 45 10.33 29.78 -35.24
CA PRO A 45 11.64 29.96 -34.63
C PRO A 45 11.49 30.90 -33.43
N TYR A 46 11.10 30.35 -32.28
CA TYR A 46 11.18 31.09 -31.02
C TYR A 46 12.66 31.16 -30.63
N LYS A 47 13.20 32.36 -30.80
CA LYS A 47 14.59 32.69 -30.55
C LYS A 47 14.72 32.94 -29.06
N LEU A 48 15.19 31.94 -28.31
CA LEU A 48 15.73 32.10 -26.95
C LEU A 48 16.97 33.01 -27.00
N TYR A 49 16.76 34.33 -27.04
CA TYR A 49 17.80 35.32 -26.81
C TYR A 49 18.17 35.33 -25.34
N ASN A 50 19.49 35.28 -25.09
CA ASN A 50 20.21 35.63 -23.87
C ASN A 50 19.30 35.95 -22.67
N GLN A 51 19.36 35.12 -21.64
CA GLN A 51 18.86 35.46 -20.31
C GLN A 51 19.72 36.60 -19.74
N HIS A 52 19.53 37.82 -20.27
CA HIS A 52 19.63 39.00 -19.42
C HIS A 52 18.54 38.80 -18.37
N GLN A 53 18.83 39.09 -17.10
CA GLN A 53 17.77 39.40 -16.16
C GLN A 53 16.84 40.40 -16.86
N CYS A 54 15.64 39.97 -17.24
CA CYS A 54 14.59 40.89 -17.65
C CYS A 54 14.15 41.61 -16.37
N MET A 55 14.93 42.61 -15.94
CA MET A 55 14.56 43.48 -14.84
C MET A 55 13.34 44.30 -15.28
N GLY A 56 12.15 43.80 -14.94
CA GLY A 56 10.88 44.50 -15.17
C GLY A 56 10.29 44.37 -16.59
N GLN A 57 10.71 43.40 -17.41
CA GLN A 57 10.15 43.14 -18.74
C GLN A 57 9.84 41.65 -18.94
N LEU A 58 8.97 41.32 -19.92
CA LEU A 58 8.68 39.93 -20.31
C LEU A 58 9.83 39.35 -21.14
N CYS A 59 10.01 38.03 -21.07
CA CYS A 59 10.93 37.33 -21.96
C CYS A 59 10.45 37.43 -23.41
N PRO A 60 11.35 37.46 -24.42
CA PRO A 60 10.97 37.58 -25.83
C PRO A 60 10.00 36.49 -26.34
N ASP A 61 9.99 35.33 -25.68
CA ASP A 61 9.13 34.20 -26.02
C ASP A 61 7.85 34.12 -25.15
N GLU A 62 7.64 35.07 -24.23
CA GLU A 62 6.46 35.14 -23.36
C GLU A 62 5.58 36.33 -23.71
N ASP A 63 4.45 36.05 -24.35
CA ASP A 63 3.50 37.06 -24.83
C ASP A 63 2.50 37.51 -23.74
N LEU A 64 2.33 36.74 -22.66
CA LEU A 64 1.28 36.93 -21.66
C LEU A 64 1.85 37.17 -20.25
N PRO A 65 1.74 38.40 -19.69
CA PRO A 65 2.24 38.69 -18.35
C PRO A 65 1.59 37.84 -17.24
N SER A 66 0.38 37.33 -17.46
CA SER A 66 -0.34 36.47 -16.51
C SER A 66 0.29 35.10 -16.32
N ASN A 67 1.13 34.65 -17.25
CA ASN A 67 1.84 33.37 -17.18
C ASN A 67 3.05 33.44 -16.27
N VAL A 68 3.62 34.64 -16.08
CA VAL A 68 4.83 34.82 -15.28
C VAL A 68 4.51 34.79 -13.79
N ILE A 69 5.19 33.90 -13.08
CA ILE A 69 5.06 33.80 -11.63
C ILE A 69 6.16 34.63 -10.96
N LYS A 70 5.74 35.56 -10.10
CA LYS A 70 6.66 36.42 -9.34
C LYS A 70 7.65 35.57 -8.52
N ASN A 71 8.87 36.09 -8.37
CA ASN A 71 9.98 35.45 -7.63
C ASN A 71 10.51 34.14 -8.23
N ASN A 72 10.17 33.79 -9.48
CA ASN A 72 10.76 32.68 -10.21
C ASN A 72 11.64 33.18 -11.37
N GLN A 73 12.76 32.49 -11.62
CA GLN A 73 13.72 32.87 -12.68
C GLN A 73 13.22 32.52 -14.08
N PHE A 74 12.41 31.47 -14.20
CA PHE A 74 11.74 31.08 -15.44
C PHE A 74 10.35 30.54 -15.12
N THR A 75 9.44 30.60 -16.09
CA THR A 75 8.14 29.94 -16.02
C THR A 75 7.83 29.38 -17.40
N TYR A 76 7.32 28.15 -17.43
CA TYR A 76 6.91 27.49 -18.66
C TYR A 76 5.50 26.94 -18.48
N VAL A 77 4.56 27.39 -19.31
CA VAL A 77 3.16 26.99 -19.24
C VAL A 77 2.87 25.98 -20.35
N ILE A 78 2.40 24.80 -19.96
CA ILE A 78 1.96 23.76 -20.91
C ILE A 78 0.56 24.13 -21.41
N GLN A 79 0.41 24.32 -22.72
CA GLN A 79 -0.85 24.71 -23.35
C GLN A 79 -1.75 23.52 -23.73
N ASP A 80 -1.19 22.31 -23.85
CA ASP A 80 -1.98 21.09 -24.14
C ASP A 80 -2.69 20.60 -22.87
N LEU A 81 -3.91 21.05 -22.66
CA LEU A 81 -4.77 20.69 -21.52
C LEU A 81 -5.79 19.59 -21.84
N GLY A 82 -5.84 19.11 -23.08
CA GLY A 82 -6.90 18.21 -23.55
C GLY A 82 -6.79 16.78 -23.01
N GLN A 83 -5.57 16.31 -22.73
CA GLN A 83 -5.31 14.97 -22.21
C GLN A 83 -4.12 14.97 -21.23
N PRO A 84 -4.18 14.18 -20.14
CA PRO A 84 -3.06 14.01 -19.22
C PRO A 84 -1.89 13.32 -19.93
N ARG A 85 -0.67 13.86 -19.73
CA ARG A 85 0.58 13.33 -20.29
C ARG A 85 1.70 13.45 -19.25
N PHE A 86 2.66 12.55 -19.32
CA PHE A 86 3.93 12.72 -18.61
C PHE A 86 4.83 13.68 -19.37
N TRP A 87 5.41 14.64 -18.64
CA TRP A 87 6.34 15.62 -19.16
C TRP A 87 7.69 15.41 -18.50
N TYR A 88 8.73 15.34 -19.33
CA TYR A 88 10.11 15.14 -18.86
C TYR A 88 10.91 16.40 -19.17
N ILE A 89 11.76 16.79 -18.24
CA ILE A 89 12.69 17.91 -18.41
C ILE A 89 14.10 17.34 -18.53
N SER A 90 14.77 17.67 -19.63
CA SER A 90 16.18 17.37 -19.84
C SER A 90 16.98 18.66 -19.73
N ILE A 91 18.04 18.64 -18.92
CA ILE A 91 18.95 19.78 -18.75
C ILE A 91 20.29 19.39 -19.37
N VAL A 92 20.75 20.20 -20.32
CA VAL A 92 21.99 19.98 -21.07
C VAL A 92 22.97 21.13 -20.87
N SER A 93 24.27 20.80 -20.85
CA SER A 93 25.37 21.75 -20.70
C SER A 93 25.67 22.42 -22.05
N CYS A 94 25.07 23.58 -22.32
CA CYS A 94 25.30 24.32 -23.55
C CYS A 94 25.36 25.83 -23.32
N TYR A 95 26.09 26.52 -24.20
CA TYR A 95 26.12 27.98 -24.25
C TYR A 95 25.81 28.46 -25.67
N ARG A 96 25.26 29.67 -25.79
CA ARG A 96 25.00 30.29 -27.08
C ARG A 96 26.20 31.11 -27.51
N ASN A 97 26.83 30.74 -28.61
CA ASN A 97 27.93 31.52 -29.18
C ASN A 97 27.39 32.87 -29.72
N ILE A 98 27.89 33.97 -29.16
CA ILE A 98 27.39 35.33 -29.43
C ILE A 98 27.56 35.72 -30.90
N LYS A 99 28.61 35.22 -31.56
CA LYS A 99 28.94 35.59 -32.95
C LYS A 99 28.17 34.75 -33.96
N THR A 100 28.07 33.45 -33.74
CA THR A 100 27.41 32.53 -34.68
C THR A 100 25.93 32.34 -34.36
N CYS A 101 25.48 32.79 -33.19
CA CYS A 101 24.14 32.57 -32.65
C CYS A 101 23.74 31.08 -32.54
N LYS A 102 24.70 30.15 -32.58
CA LYS A 102 24.46 28.70 -32.45
C LYS A 102 24.72 28.24 -31.02
N TRP A 103 23.99 27.19 -30.62
CA TRP A 103 24.23 26.46 -29.38
C TRP A 103 25.46 25.57 -29.56
N GLU A 104 26.42 25.72 -28.66
CA GLU A 104 27.64 24.91 -28.60
C GLU A 104 27.71 24.21 -27.24
N TRP A 105 28.29 23.01 -27.21
CA TRP A 105 28.46 22.26 -25.97
C TRP A 105 29.40 23.00 -25.02
N PHE A 106 29.08 22.98 -23.73
CA PHE A 106 29.95 23.56 -22.72
C PHE A 106 30.78 22.47 -22.06
N ASN A 107 32.10 22.53 -22.24
CA ASN A 107 33.04 21.48 -21.85
C ASN A 107 33.51 21.51 -20.40
N GLU A 108 33.33 22.63 -19.72
CA GLU A 108 33.79 22.77 -18.34
C GLU A 108 32.71 22.36 -17.35
N SER A 109 33.14 21.83 -16.21
CA SER A 109 32.23 21.42 -15.16
C SER A 109 32.02 22.57 -14.17
N ILE A 110 30.82 23.13 -14.17
CA ILE A 110 30.38 24.16 -13.20
C ILE A 110 29.33 23.52 -12.30
N ASN A 111 29.23 23.96 -11.04
CA ASN A 111 28.15 23.54 -10.14
C ASN A 111 27.03 24.58 -10.18
N ILE A 112 25.81 24.16 -10.52
CA ILE A 112 24.59 24.96 -10.36
C ILE A 112 23.72 24.29 -9.30
N ASP A 113 23.24 25.10 -8.36
CA ASP A 113 22.06 24.77 -7.56
C ASP A 113 20.82 25.30 -8.28
N TYR A 114 19.95 24.38 -8.72
CA TYR A 114 18.66 24.73 -9.32
C TYR A 114 17.53 24.34 -8.38
N ASP A 115 16.39 25.02 -8.56
CA ASP A 115 15.13 24.76 -7.88
C ASP A 115 14.00 24.79 -8.90
N VAL A 116 13.50 23.61 -9.29
CA VAL A 116 12.39 23.48 -10.24
C VAL A 116 11.12 23.13 -9.49
N TRP A 117 10.08 23.94 -9.66
CA TRP A 117 8.75 23.71 -9.10
C TRP A 117 7.77 23.35 -10.20
N LEU A 118 7.36 22.08 -10.23
CA LEU A 118 6.35 21.55 -11.15
C LEU A 118 5.00 21.51 -10.44
N VAL A 119 3.92 21.84 -11.15
CA VAL A 119 2.56 21.90 -10.57
C VAL A 119 1.51 21.64 -11.63
N ASN A 120 0.36 21.09 -11.22
CA ASN A 120 -0.78 20.84 -12.09
C ASN A 120 -1.85 21.92 -11.92
N GLY A 121 -1.64 23.04 -12.61
CA GLY A 121 -2.57 24.16 -12.63
C GLY A 121 -1.84 25.50 -12.62
N ASN A 122 -2.60 26.60 -12.65
CA ASN A 122 -2.02 27.93 -12.55
C ASN A 122 -1.89 28.35 -11.08
N PRO A 123 -0.67 28.66 -10.57
CA PRO A 123 -0.47 29.14 -9.21
C PRO A 123 -1.31 30.38 -8.85
N ASN A 124 -1.55 31.28 -9.82
CA ASN A 124 -2.34 32.50 -9.61
C ASN A 124 -3.83 32.20 -9.37
N ASN A 125 -4.33 31.05 -9.84
CA ASN A 125 -5.71 30.59 -9.64
C ASN A 125 -5.79 29.38 -8.70
N SER A 126 -4.73 29.12 -7.91
CA SER A 126 -4.60 27.96 -7.02
C SER A 126 -5.71 27.84 -5.97
N GLY A 127 -6.40 28.93 -5.63
CA GLY A 127 -7.49 28.94 -4.66
C GLY A 127 -8.68 28.03 -5.01
N PHE A 128 -8.91 27.74 -6.29
CA PHE A 128 -10.01 26.84 -6.71
C PHE A 128 -9.67 25.35 -6.57
N ASN A 129 -8.38 24.98 -6.63
CA ASN A 129 -7.90 23.57 -6.69
C ASN A 129 -6.67 23.34 -5.80
N SER A 130 -6.59 23.99 -4.64
CA SER A 130 -5.41 23.96 -3.75
C SER A 130 -5.01 22.53 -3.33
N LEU A 131 -6.01 21.65 -3.14
CA LEU A 131 -5.82 20.25 -2.71
C LEU A 131 -5.32 19.30 -3.82
N THR A 132 -5.39 19.70 -5.09
CA THR A 132 -4.99 18.85 -6.24
C THR A 132 -3.81 19.42 -7.01
N TYR A 133 -3.54 20.70 -6.87
CA TYR A 133 -2.54 21.46 -7.63
C TYR A 133 -1.10 20.95 -7.46
N GLN A 134 -0.69 20.54 -6.25
CA GLN A 134 0.65 19.99 -6.01
C GLN A 134 0.80 18.53 -6.48
N PHE A 135 -0.31 17.83 -6.70
CA PHE A 135 -0.28 16.41 -7.04
C PHE A 135 -0.15 16.21 -8.54
N SER A 136 0.68 15.24 -8.91
CA SER A 136 0.69 14.66 -10.26
C SER A 136 -0.67 14.05 -10.59
N TYR A 137 -1.02 13.96 -11.88
CA TYR A 137 -2.33 13.45 -12.30
C TYR A 137 -2.64 12.06 -11.72
N ASP A 138 -1.65 11.18 -11.65
CA ASP A 138 -1.74 9.84 -11.07
C ASP A 138 -1.93 9.83 -9.54
N ARG A 139 -1.61 10.92 -8.84
CA ARG A 139 -1.77 11.06 -7.37
C ARG A 139 -2.95 11.94 -6.95
N GLN A 140 -3.61 12.62 -7.87
CA GLN A 140 -4.82 13.41 -7.55
C GLN A 140 -5.92 12.53 -6.94
N ASN A 141 -6.69 13.09 -6.00
CA ASN A 141 -7.78 12.43 -5.26
C ASN A 141 -7.32 11.33 -4.28
N THR A 142 -6.02 11.14 -4.08
CA THR A 142 -5.52 10.21 -3.05
C THR A 142 -5.88 10.65 -1.64
N ILE A 143 -5.97 11.97 -1.38
CA ILE A 143 -6.43 12.52 -0.10
C ILE A 143 -7.84 12.02 0.24
N GLU A 144 -8.76 12.11 -0.72
CA GLU A 144 -10.16 11.69 -0.54
C GLU A 144 -10.23 10.20 -0.18
N LEU A 145 -9.42 9.39 -0.84
CA LEU A 145 -9.30 7.96 -0.57
C LEU A 145 -8.77 7.68 0.84
N TYR A 146 -7.66 8.33 1.25
CA TYR A 146 -7.13 8.15 2.60
C TYR A 146 -8.09 8.65 3.68
N LEU A 147 -8.80 9.77 3.43
CA LEU A 147 -9.82 10.28 4.34
C LEU A 147 -10.99 9.30 4.50
N LEU A 148 -11.46 8.68 3.42
CA LEU A 148 -12.51 7.68 3.46
C LEU A 148 -12.12 6.52 4.40
N PHE A 149 -10.94 5.94 4.23
CA PHE A 149 -10.49 4.83 5.07
C PHE A 149 -10.19 5.28 6.50
N PHE A 150 -9.63 6.47 6.68
CA PHE A 150 -9.43 7.05 8.02
C PHE A 150 -10.75 7.15 8.80
N LEU A 151 -11.84 7.59 8.15
CA LEU A 151 -13.17 7.62 8.78
C LEU A 151 -13.67 6.22 9.15
N CYS A 152 -13.47 5.21 8.30
CA CYS A 152 -13.80 3.82 8.62
C CYS A 152 -13.03 3.33 9.85
N TYR A 153 -11.70 3.54 9.90
CA TYR A 153 -10.88 3.07 11.02
C TYR A 153 -11.10 3.86 12.32
N ILE A 154 -11.50 5.15 12.23
CA ILE A 154 -11.95 5.93 13.41
C ILE A 154 -13.13 5.26 14.12
N ILE A 155 -14.00 4.57 13.37
CA ILE A 155 -15.14 3.85 13.94
C ILE A 155 -14.72 2.44 14.40
N LEU A 156 -13.95 1.72 13.58
CA LEU A 156 -13.54 0.34 13.88
C LEU A 156 -12.63 0.22 15.10
N VAL A 157 -11.67 1.12 15.28
CA VAL A 157 -10.69 1.03 16.39
C VAL A 157 -11.37 1.12 17.76
N PRO A 158 -12.24 2.10 18.06
CA PRO A 158 -12.97 2.14 19.33
C PRO A 158 -13.87 0.92 19.55
N LEU A 159 -14.56 0.44 18.50
CA LEU A 159 -15.37 -0.77 18.58
C LEU A 159 -14.54 -2.00 18.98
N GLN A 160 -13.36 -2.15 18.37
CA GLN A 160 -12.46 -3.24 18.66
C GLN A 160 -11.81 -3.13 20.04
N LEU A 161 -11.44 -1.91 20.47
CA LEU A 161 -10.94 -1.67 21.82
C LEU A 161 -11.98 -2.01 22.87
N TYR A 162 -13.25 -1.67 22.64
CA TYR A 162 -14.37 -2.08 23.48
C TYR A 162 -14.49 -3.61 23.53
N ALA A 163 -14.46 -4.28 22.37
CA ALA A 163 -14.53 -5.73 22.29
C ALA A 163 -13.43 -6.42 23.11
N VAL A 164 -12.17 -6.01 22.99
CA VAL A 164 -11.02 -6.58 23.75
C VAL A 164 -11.15 -6.38 25.26
N ARG A 165 -11.77 -5.28 25.70
CA ARG A 165 -11.98 -5.04 27.12
C ARG A 165 -12.98 -6.03 27.70
N LEU A 166 -13.96 -6.45 26.90
CA LEU A 166 -14.97 -7.43 27.30
C LEU A 166 -14.44 -8.87 27.23
N GLN A 167 -13.71 -9.23 26.16
CA GLN A 167 -13.10 -10.56 25.98
C GLN A 167 -11.57 -10.50 26.09
N ARG A 168 -10.99 -11.11 27.12
CA ARG A 168 -9.52 -11.22 27.30
C ARG A 168 -8.91 -12.40 26.53
N HIS A 169 -9.25 -12.55 25.26
CA HIS A 169 -8.78 -13.65 24.42
C HIS A 169 -7.51 -13.27 23.61
N PRO A 170 -6.49 -14.15 23.50
CA PRO A 170 -5.24 -13.83 22.80
C PRO A 170 -5.42 -13.53 21.31
N VAL A 171 -6.36 -14.19 20.63
CA VAL A 171 -6.70 -13.93 19.21
C VAL A 171 -7.20 -12.50 19.03
N THR A 172 -8.12 -12.06 19.89
CA THR A 172 -8.69 -10.71 19.85
C THR A 172 -7.62 -9.66 20.12
N ARG A 173 -6.64 -9.94 21.00
CA ARG A 173 -5.49 -9.06 21.24
C ARG A 173 -4.60 -8.95 20.00
N LEU A 174 -4.26 -10.08 19.36
CA LEU A 174 -3.44 -10.08 18.15
C LEU A 174 -4.13 -9.31 17.01
N PHE A 175 -5.43 -9.51 16.81
CA PHE A 175 -6.22 -8.75 15.85
C PHE A 175 -6.19 -7.25 16.13
N THR A 176 -6.28 -6.86 17.41
CA THR A 176 -6.23 -5.45 17.82
C THR A 176 -4.88 -4.83 17.55
N VAL A 177 -3.79 -5.58 17.71
CA VAL A 177 -2.45 -5.10 17.33
C VAL A 177 -2.40 -4.82 15.83
N SER A 178 -2.88 -5.74 14.97
CA SER A 178 -2.91 -5.51 13.52
C SER A 178 -3.74 -4.27 13.14
N LEU A 179 -4.94 -4.11 13.73
CA LEU A 179 -5.83 -2.98 13.47
C LEU A 179 -5.23 -1.64 13.95
N LEU A 180 -4.53 -1.63 15.08
CA LEU A 180 -3.86 -0.41 15.57
C LEU A 180 -2.67 -0.02 14.69
N LEU A 181 -1.89 -1.00 14.21
CA LEU A 181 -0.80 -0.75 13.27
C LEU A 181 -1.33 -0.12 11.98
N GLU A 182 -2.44 -0.66 11.45
CA GLU A 182 -3.13 -0.12 10.27
C GLU A 182 -3.59 1.33 10.47
N PHE A 183 -4.23 1.61 11.61
CA PHE A 183 -4.71 2.94 11.93
C PHE A 183 -3.56 3.95 12.07
N ILE A 184 -2.45 3.55 12.71
CA ILE A 184 -1.24 4.37 12.81
C ILE A 184 -0.66 4.63 11.42
N ALA A 185 -0.57 3.61 10.56
CA ALA A 185 -0.09 3.74 9.19
C ALA A 185 -0.89 4.81 8.42
N ILE A 186 -2.22 4.69 8.42
CA ILE A 186 -3.11 5.63 7.73
C ILE A 186 -2.99 7.04 8.31
N CYS A 187 -2.87 7.20 9.63
CA CYS A 187 -2.67 8.53 10.24
C CYS A 187 -1.37 9.19 9.75
N LEU A 188 -0.26 8.44 9.72
CA LEU A 188 1.04 8.94 9.28
C LEU A 188 1.03 9.33 7.80
N ILE A 189 0.46 8.47 6.95
CA ILE A 189 0.32 8.73 5.51
C ILE A 189 -0.60 9.91 5.26
N LEU A 190 -1.75 10.00 5.94
CA LEU A 190 -2.68 11.12 5.79
C LEU A 190 -2.03 12.46 6.17
N ILE A 191 -1.25 12.51 7.25
CA ILE A 191 -0.51 13.72 7.64
C ILE A 191 0.51 14.10 6.55
N HIS A 192 1.24 13.13 6.02
CA HIS A 192 2.17 13.37 4.91
C HIS A 192 1.44 13.96 3.70
N VAL A 193 0.37 13.31 3.23
CA VAL A 193 -0.36 13.70 2.01
C VAL A 193 -1.06 15.05 2.19
N LEU A 194 -1.64 15.32 3.36
CA LEU A 194 -2.21 16.64 3.66
C LEU A 194 -1.14 17.72 3.68
N LYS A 195 0.02 17.48 4.31
CA LYS A 195 1.13 18.44 4.29
C LYS A 195 1.57 18.70 2.84
N PHE A 196 1.74 17.63 2.08
CA PHE A 196 2.13 17.64 0.67
C PHE A 196 1.18 18.48 -0.17
N ALA A 197 -0.14 18.39 0.08
CA ALA A 197 -1.14 19.20 -0.61
C ALA A 197 -0.89 20.71 -0.46
N PHE A 198 -0.43 21.15 0.71
CA PHE A 198 -0.21 22.57 1.01
C PHE A 198 1.14 23.09 0.50
N ASP A 199 2.20 22.30 0.57
CA ASP A 199 3.57 22.78 0.31
C ASP A 199 4.31 22.13 -0.86
N GLY A 200 3.79 21.02 -1.41
CA GLY A 200 4.44 20.23 -2.47
C GLY A 200 5.70 19.47 -2.01
N ILE A 201 5.96 19.38 -0.70
CA ILE A 201 7.14 18.69 -0.15
C ILE A 201 6.72 17.53 0.75
N GLY A 202 5.73 17.74 1.64
CA GLY A 202 5.26 16.74 2.59
C GLY A 202 6.33 16.34 3.63
N TYR A 203 6.08 15.25 4.36
CA TYR A 203 7.03 14.66 5.31
C TYR A 203 7.42 13.26 4.87
N GLU A 204 8.50 13.12 4.11
CA GLU A 204 8.93 11.84 3.53
C GLU A 204 9.19 10.75 4.58
N LYS A 205 9.77 11.12 5.74
CA LYS A 205 9.98 10.17 6.84
C LYS A 205 8.68 9.61 7.42
N LEU A 206 7.59 10.38 7.39
CA LEU A 206 6.28 9.93 7.87
C LEU A 206 5.62 8.98 6.87
N GLU A 207 5.79 9.23 5.56
CA GLU A 207 5.37 8.31 4.50
C GLU A 207 6.05 6.96 4.67
N VAL A 208 7.39 6.94 4.77
CA VAL A 208 8.17 5.71 4.97
C VAL A 208 7.76 4.97 6.24
N ALA A 209 7.59 5.69 7.36
CA ALA A 209 7.12 5.07 8.58
C ALA A 209 5.71 4.47 8.42
N GLY A 210 4.81 5.21 7.76
CA GLY A 210 3.46 4.76 7.45
C GLY A 210 3.43 3.47 6.64
N ASP A 211 4.21 3.40 5.56
CA ASP A 211 4.33 2.21 4.71
C ASP A 211 4.86 1.00 5.50
N ILE A 212 5.84 1.20 6.39
CA ILE A 212 6.35 0.12 7.25
C ILE A 212 5.26 -0.38 8.20
N PHE A 213 4.50 0.52 8.82
CA PHE A 213 3.38 0.14 9.69
C PHE A 213 2.27 -0.60 8.92
N ASP A 214 1.96 -0.21 7.68
CA ASP A 214 1.03 -0.90 6.77
C ASP A 214 1.51 -2.32 6.46
N ILE A 215 2.79 -2.50 6.11
CA ILE A 215 3.40 -3.81 5.88
C ILE A 215 3.32 -4.69 7.14
N LEU A 216 3.64 -4.14 8.31
CA LEU A 216 3.57 -4.85 9.59
C LEU A 216 2.13 -5.22 9.96
N SER A 217 1.17 -4.33 9.71
CA SER A 217 -0.28 -4.58 9.85
C SER A 217 -0.70 -5.79 9.01
N ARG A 218 -0.43 -5.78 7.71
CA ARG A 218 -0.77 -6.90 6.81
C ARG A 218 -0.07 -8.21 7.19
N ALA A 219 1.19 -8.14 7.61
CA ALA A 219 1.94 -9.31 8.06
C ALA A 219 1.36 -9.90 9.36
N THR A 220 0.99 -9.06 10.33
CA THR A 220 0.35 -9.52 11.57
C THR A 220 -1.06 -10.04 11.34
N PHE A 221 -1.81 -9.45 10.40
CA PHE A 221 -3.11 -9.98 9.96
C PHE A 221 -2.97 -11.36 9.28
N MET A 222 -1.97 -11.54 8.42
CA MET A 222 -1.64 -12.84 7.83
C MET A 222 -1.36 -13.91 8.90
N LEU A 223 -0.58 -13.57 9.93
CA LEU A 223 -0.32 -14.45 11.07
C LEU A 223 -1.62 -14.84 11.78
N LEU A 224 -2.50 -13.88 12.05
CA LEU A 224 -3.81 -14.13 12.65
C LEU A 224 -4.62 -15.15 11.82
N LEU A 225 -4.67 -14.99 10.49
CA LEU A 225 -5.39 -15.92 9.61
C LEU A 225 -4.83 -17.34 9.68
N LEU A 226 -3.49 -17.49 9.65
CA LEU A 226 -2.84 -18.79 9.74
C LEU A 226 -3.06 -19.47 11.09
N LEU A 227 -3.00 -18.70 12.19
CA LEU A 227 -3.27 -19.21 13.53
C LEU A 227 -4.71 -19.68 13.67
N LEU A 228 -5.68 -18.90 13.18
CA LEU A 228 -7.10 -19.26 13.20
C LEU A 228 -7.40 -20.48 12.31
N ALA A 229 -6.77 -20.60 11.14
CA ALA A 229 -6.94 -21.76 10.26
C ALA A 229 -6.44 -23.06 10.89
N LYS A 230 -5.36 -23.00 11.67
CA LYS A 230 -4.85 -24.14 12.47
C LYS A 230 -5.66 -24.38 13.76
N GLY A 231 -6.66 -23.55 14.03
CA GLY A 231 -7.52 -23.67 15.20
C GLY A 231 -6.92 -23.15 16.50
N TRP A 232 -5.83 -22.37 16.44
CA TRP A 232 -5.17 -21.84 17.63
C TRP A 232 -6.14 -20.98 18.46
N ALA A 233 -6.28 -21.36 19.74
CA ALA A 233 -7.16 -20.73 20.70
C ALA A 233 -8.65 -20.72 20.31
N VAL A 234 -9.05 -21.53 19.33
CA VAL A 234 -10.47 -21.79 18.98
C VAL A 234 -10.80 -23.27 19.16
N THR A 235 -9.96 -24.17 18.64
CA THR A 235 -10.16 -25.62 18.70
C THR A 235 -9.01 -26.33 19.41
N ARG A 236 -7.83 -25.72 19.49
CA ARG A 236 -6.64 -26.28 20.15
C ARG A 236 -5.92 -25.22 20.98
N ILE A 237 -5.57 -25.56 22.21
CA ILE A 237 -4.74 -24.73 23.11
C ILE A 237 -3.27 -24.82 22.67
N GLU A 238 -2.82 -26.00 22.22
CA GLU A 238 -1.48 -26.23 21.71
C GLU A 238 -1.43 -26.21 20.18
N LEU A 239 -0.64 -25.27 19.65
CA LEU A 239 -0.37 -25.17 18.22
C LEU A 239 0.73 -26.18 17.84
N THR A 240 0.40 -27.13 16.96
CA THR A 240 1.39 -28.05 16.38
C THR A 240 2.30 -27.29 15.40
N TRP A 241 3.60 -27.53 15.48
CA TRP A 241 4.61 -26.86 14.65
C TRP A 241 4.60 -25.31 14.72
N LYS A 242 4.43 -24.75 15.93
CA LYS A 242 4.58 -23.29 16.21
C LYS A 242 5.75 -22.64 15.47
N PRO A 243 6.99 -23.16 15.53
CA PRO A 243 8.13 -22.50 14.88
C PRO A 243 7.97 -22.38 13.37
N LEU A 244 7.25 -23.30 12.71
CA LEU A 244 7.03 -23.25 11.27
C LEU A 244 6.11 -22.07 10.89
N VAL A 245 5.01 -21.87 11.61
CA VAL A 245 4.08 -20.75 11.35
C VAL A 245 4.78 -19.41 11.55
N PHE A 246 5.52 -19.26 12.66
CA PHE A 246 6.28 -18.04 12.93
C PHE A 246 7.43 -17.82 11.94
N LEU A 247 8.10 -18.89 11.49
CA LEU A 247 9.12 -18.81 10.46
C LEU A 247 8.54 -18.29 9.13
N ILE A 248 7.41 -18.84 8.68
CA ILE A 248 6.77 -18.41 7.43
C ILE A 248 6.28 -16.97 7.54
N TRP A 249 5.67 -16.59 8.67
CA TRP A 249 5.29 -15.21 8.93
C TRP A 249 6.49 -14.26 8.91
N PHE A 250 7.59 -14.64 9.57
CA PHE A 250 8.81 -13.84 9.59
C PHE A 250 9.41 -13.70 8.19
N CYS A 251 9.52 -14.79 7.44
CA CYS A 251 9.96 -14.76 6.05
C CYS A 251 9.07 -13.88 5.17
N TYR A 252 7.73 -13.95 5.36
CA TYR A 252 6.78 -13.07 4.67
C TYR A 252 7.04 -11.60 4.98
N GLY A 253 7.16 -11.23 6.25
CA GLY A 253 7.48 -9.86 6.65
C GLY A 253 8.81 -9.37 6.08
N VAL A 254 9.87 -10.19 6.16
CA VAL A 254 11.19 -9.85 5.64
C VAL A 254 11.17 -9.65 4.13
N VAL A 255 10.54 -10.55 3.37
CA VAL A 255 10.43 -10.43 1.91
C VAL A 255 9.70 -9.14 1.52
N HIS A 256 8.60 -8.80 2.21
CA HIS A 256 7.88 -7.55 1.95
C HIS A 256 8.71 -6.30 2.27
N ILE A 257 9.46 -6.30 3.37
CA ILE A 257 10.35 -5.18 3.72
C ILE A 257 11.49 -5.06 2.70
N LEU A 258 12.11 -6.18 2.30
CA LEU A 258 13.16 -6.18 1.28
C LEU A 258 12.65 -5.68 -0.07
N LEU A 259 11.43 -6.06 -0.45
CA LEU A 259 10.81 -5.55 -1.67
C LEU A 259 10.54 -4.06 -1.58
N TYR A 260 10.03 -3.60 -0.45
CA TYR A 260 9.81 -2.17 -0.21
C TYR A 260 11.12 -1.37 -0.34
N VAL A 261 12.20 -1.86 0.26
CA VAL A 261 13.54 -1.26 0.15
C VAL A 261 14.04 -1.31 -1.29
N TRP A 262 13.90 -2.43 -1.98
CA TRP A 262 14.29 -2.58 -3.39
C TRP A 262 13.53 -1.61 -4.29
N ASN A 263 12.21 -1.48 -4.10
CA ASN A 263 11.37 -0.50 -4.77
C ASN A 263 11.80 0.93 -4.45
N MET A 264 12.31 1.19 -3.23
CA MET A 264 12.88 2.48 -2.82
C MET A 264 14.22 2.80 -3.46
N THR A 265 15.06 1.81 -3.75
CA THR A 265 16.45 2.03 -4.17
C THR A 265 16.71 1.81 -5.65
N GLU A 266 16.04 0.84 -6.28
CA GLU A 266 16.38 0.35 -7.63
C GLU A 266 15.36 0.73 -8.70
N VAL A 267 14.10 0.99 -8.34
CA VAL A 267 13.07 1.36 -9.31
C VAL A 267 13.17 2.86 -9.59
N ASP A 268 13.81 3.20 -10.71
CA ASP A 268 13.89 4.57 -11.22
C ASP A 268 12.51 5.04 -11.69
N ILE A 269 12.12 6.25 -11.28
CA ILE A 269 10.81 6.89 -11.58
C ILE A 269 10.53 6.99 -13.09
N ILE A 270 11.58 6.96 -13.92
CA ILE A 270 11.49 7.09 -15.38
C ILE A 270 10.95 5.79 -16.01
N GLU A 271 11.16 4.65 -15.36
CA GLU A 271 10.59 3.39 -15.79
C GLU A 271 9.16 3.29 -15.23
N ASP A 272 8.17 3.37 -16.13
CA ASP A 272 6.73 3.21 -15.87
C ASP A 272 6.33 1.79 -15.38
N ILE A 273 7.23 1.10 -14.70
CA ILE A 273 7.11 -0.30 -14.30
C ILE A 273 6.50 -0.35 -12.90
N ASP A 274 5.34 -0.99 -12.79
CA ASP A 274 4.74 -1.25 -11.48
C ASP A 274 5.50 -2.33 -10.72
N GLU A 275 5.40 -2.32 -9.40
CA GLU A 275 5.92 -3.38 -8.52
C GLU A 275 5.50 -4.78 -9.02
N TYR A 276 4.25 -4.95 -9.45
CA TYR A 276 3.73 -6.24 -9.94
C TYR A 276 4.12 -6.59 -11.39
N GLN A 277 4.75 -5.68 -12.13
CA GLN A 277 5.33 -5.96 -13.44
C GLN A 277 6.77 -6.49 -13.33
N THR A 278 7.38 -6.38 -12.14
CA THR A 278 8.75 -6.81 -11.88
C THR A 278 8.80 -8.26 -11.38
N TRP A 279 9.94 -8.93 -11.60
CA TRP A 279 10.14 -10.30 -11.11
C TRP A 279 9.96 -10.44 -9.58
N PRO A 280 10.38 -9.47 -8.73
CA PRO A 280 10.13 -9.54 -7.29
C PRO A 280 8.63 -9.45 -6.93
N GLY A 281 7.85 -8.66 -7.69
CA GLY A 281 6.40 -8.62 -7.53
C GLY A 281 5.73 -9.96 -7.78
N TRP A 282 6.10 -10.64 -8.88
CA TRP A 282 5.61 -12.00 -9.18
C TRP A 282 6.02 -13.02 -8.11
N PHE A 283 7.22 -12.88 -7.54
CA PHE A 283 7.66 -13.73 -6.44
C PHE A 283 6.75 -13.59 -5.21
N ILE A 284 6.36 -12.36 -4.83
CA ILE A 284 5.43 -12.15 -3.71
C ILE A 284 4.03 -12.69 -4.01
N LEU A 285 3.54 -12.55 -5.24
CA LEU A 285 2.25 -13.14 -5.64
C LEU A 285 2.28 -14.67 -5.56
N LEU A 286 3.38 -15.30 -5.99
CA LEU A 286 3.57 -16.75 -5.87
C LEU A 286 3.63 -17.17 -4.40
N PHE A 287 4.39 -16.44 -3.58
CA PHE A 287 4.55 -16.74 -2.16
C PHE A 287 3.21 -16.61 -1.40
N ARG A 288 2.45 -15.54 -1.66
CA ARG A 288 1.09 -15.34 -1.11
C ARG A 288 0.14 -16.45 -1.56
N SER A 289 0.19 -16.85 -2.84
CA SER A 289 -0.60 -17.97 -3.38
C SER A 289 -0.24 -19.31 -2.70
N ALA A 290 1.03 -19.56 -2.41
CA ALA A 290 1.46 -20.76 -1.68
C ALA A 290 0.94 -20.76 -0.24
N ILE A 291 1.01 -19.62 0.46
CA ILE A 291 0.43 -19.46 1.80
C ILE A 291 -1.10 -19.66 1.77
N MET A 292 -1.78 -19.16 0.74
CA MET A 292 -3.23 -19.37 0.56
C MET A 292 -3.58 -20.85 0.41
N ILE A 293 -2.86 -21.61 -0.44
CA ILE A 293 -3.09 -23.04 -0.59
C ILE A 293 -2.88 -23.76 0.75
N TRP A 294 -1.81 -23.44 1.45
CA TRP A 294 -1.54 -24.02 2.76
C TRP A 294 -2.61 -23.66 3.78
N PHE A 295 -3.05 -22.39 3.84
CA PHE A 295 -4.17 -21.93 4.66
C PHE A 295 -5.44 -22.76 4.41
N LEU A 296 -5.78 -23.02 3.14
CA LEU A 296 -6.96 -23.83 2.80
C LEU A 296 -6.82 -25.29 3.24
N LEU A 297 -5.63 -25.87 3.13
CA LEU A 297 -5.36 -27.23 3.60
C LEU A 297 -5.48 -27.34 5.13
N GLU A 298 -4.91 -26.38 5.86
CA GLU A 298 -5.01 -26.33 7.32
C GLU A 298 -6.45 -26.08 7.78
N LEU A 299 -7.15 -25.14 7.14
CA LEU A 299 -8.56 -24.87 7.43
C LEU A 299 -9.42 -26.11 7.17
N ARG A 300 -9.20 -26.82 6.04
CA ARG A 300 -9.90 -28.07 5.75
C ARG A 300 -9.63 -29.12 6.82
N ASN A 301 -8.37 -29.30 7.23
CA ASN A 301 -8.02 -30.24 8.29
C ASN A 301 -8.75 -29.89 9.58
N THR A 302 -8.72 -28.63 10.01
CA THR A 302 -9.43 -28.17 11.21
C THR A 302 -10.93 -28.41 11.12
N MET A 303 -11.55 -28.13 9.96
CA MET A 303 -12.97 -28.39 9.73
C MET A 303 -13.33 -29.88 9.75
N THR A 304 -12.42 -30.77 9.32
CA THR A 304 -12.68 -32.23 9.36
C THR A 304 -12.59 -32.83 10.76
N TYR A 305 -11.84 -32.22 11.67
CA TYR A 305 -11.75 -32.67 13.06
C TYR A 305 -12.86 -32.11 13.95
N GLU A 306 -13.43 -30.95 13.60
CA GLU A 306 -14.45 -30.28 14.41
C GLU A 306 -15.85 -30.82 14.09
N HIS A 307 -16.48 -31.46 15.09
CA HIS A 307 -17.83 -32.04 14.94
C HIS A 307 -18.94 -31.06 15.33
N ASN A 308 -18.61 -29.93 15.95
CA ASN A 308 -19.58 -28.92 16.37
C ASN A 308 -20.00 -28.03 15.18
N THR A 309 -21.28 -28.09 14.82
CA THR A 309 -21.87 -27.35 13.69
C THR A 309 -21.75 -25.82 13.82
N GLN A 310 -21.76 -25.27 15.04
CA GLN A 310 -21.63 -23.83 15.26
C GLN A 310 -20.21 -23.33 14.97
N LYS A 311 -19.19 -24.07 15.43
CA LYS A 311 -17.78 -23.77 15.16
C LYS A 311 -17.44 -23.98 13.67
N LEU A 312 -18.02 -25.01 13.06
CA LEU A 312 -17.86 -25.26 11.63
C LEU A 312 -18.43 -24.11 10.79
N ASN A 313 -19.63 -23.61 11.12
CA ASN A 313 -20.21 -22.45 10.45
C ASN A 313 -19.34 -21.18 10.61
N PHE A 314 -18.77 -20.97 11.80
CA PHE A 314 -17.81 -19.90 12.04
C PHE A 314 -16.57 -20.04 11.14
N LEU A 315 -15.94 -21.23 11.12
CA LEU A 315 -14.76 -21.52 10.30
C LEU A 315 -15.03 -21.38 8.80
N LEU A 316 -16.24 -21.75 8.34
CA LEU A 316 -16.65 -21.59 6.96
C LEU A 316 -16.75 -20.11 6.56
N HIS A 317 -17.43 -19.28 7.36
CA HIS A 317 -17.53 -17.85 7.10
C HIS A 317 -16.18 -17.14 7.21
N PHE A 318 -15.36 -17.51 8.20
CA PHE A 318 -13.98 -17.06 8.33
C PHE A 318 -13.15 -17.42 7.10
N GLY A 319 -13.19 -18.67 6.66
CA GLY A 319 -12.47 -19.17 5.50
C GLY A 319 -12.88 -18.47 4.21
N ALA A 320 -14.18 -18.27 3.99
CA ALA A 320 -14.69 -17.56 2.83
C ALA A 320 -14.21 -16.10 2.79
N SER A 321 -14.27 -15.39 3.93
CA SER A 321 -13.78 -14.01 4.04
C SER A 321 -12.26 -13.92 3.82
N ALA A 322 -11.49 -14.79 4.49
CA ALA A 322 -10.04 -14.85 4.35
C ALA A 322 -9.62 -15.15 2.90
N LEU A 323 -10.34 -16.04 2.20
CA LEU A 323 -10.05 -16.36 0.80
C LEU A 323 -10.20 -15.14 -0.12
N VAL A 324 -11.22 -14.29 0.10
CA VAL A 324 -11.37 -13.02 -0.63
C VAL A 324 -10.14 -12.14 -0.40
N TRP A 325 -9.66 -12.04 0.83
CA TRP A 325 -8.46 -11.28 1.16
C TRP A 325 -7.18 -11.89 0.57
N PHE A 326 -7.06 -13.21 0.46
CA PHE A 326 -5.90 -13.82 -0.22
C PHE A 326 -5.89 -13.57 -1.72
N ILE A 327 -7.04 -13.75 -2.37
CA ILE A 327 -7.15 -13.81 -3.83
C ILE A 327 -7.22 -12.45 -4.51
N TYR A 328 -7.61 -11.37 -3.80
CA TYR A 328 -7.70 -10.05 -4.44
C TYR A 328 -6.36 -9.62 -5.03
N LEU A 329 -5.25 -9.84 -4.32
CA LEU A 329 -3.94 -9.32 -4.75
C LEU A 329 -3.47 -9.92 -6.08
N PRO A 330 -3.47 -11.26 -6.29
CA PRO A 330 -3.20 -11.84 -7.61
C PRO A 330 -4.14 -11.36 -8.72
N ILE A 331 -5.43 -11.25 -8.45
CA ILE A 331 -6.42 -10.79 -9.44
C ILE A 331 -6.14 -9.34 -9.84
N VAL A 332 -5.91 -8.48 -8.86
CA VAL A 332 -5.64 -7.06 -9.06
C VAL A 332 -4.33 -6.85 -9.80
N ALA A 333 -3.28 -7.62 -9.50
CA ALA A 333 -2.02 -7.57 -10.22
C ALA A 333 -2.21 -7.89 -11.71
N LEU A 334 -3.00 -8.91 -12.07
CA LEU A 334 -3.31 -9.23 -13.47
C LEU A 334 -4.11 -8.13 -14.16
N ILE A 335 -5.08 -7.53 -13.46
CA ILE A 335 -5.88 -6.42 -13.99
C ILE A 335 -5.02 -5.17 -14.19
N ALA A 336 -4.10 -4.88 -13.26
CA ALA A 336 -3.22 -3.72 -13.31
C ALA A 336 -2.30 -3.72 -14.55
N LEU A 337 -2.00 -4.88 -15.13
CA LEU A 337 -1.26 -4.99 -16.40
C LEU A 337 -1.97 -4.33 -17.59
N GLN A 338 -3.30 -4.20 -17.53
CA GLN A 338 -4.12 -3.62 -18.59
C GLN A 338 -4.48 -2.15 -18.33
N ILE A 339 -4.17 -1.62 -17.15
CA ILE A 339 -4.52 -0.25 -16.76
C ILE A 339 -3.36 0.67 -17.13
N SER A 340 -3.68 1.79 -17.79
CA SER A 340 -2.70 2.83 -18.11
C SER A 340 -2.04 3.38 -16.84
N THR A 341 -0.75 3.69 -16.91
CA THR A 341 0.09 4.20 -15.81
C THR A 341 -0.55 5.38 -15.06
N LEU A 342 -1.26 6.27 -15.76
CA LEU A 342 -1.98 7.43 -15.19
C LEU A 342 -3.05 7.09 -14.15
N TRP A 343 -3.69 5.92 -14.24
CA TRP A 343 -4.79 5.50 -13.36
C TRP A 343 -4.40 4.34 -12.44
N ARG A 344 -3.34 3.62 -12.81
CA ARG A 344 -2.89 2.38 -12.18
C ARG A 344 -2.61 2.54 -10.70
N PHE A 345 -1.91 3.61 -10.30
CA PHE A 345 -1.61 3.89 -8.90
C PHE A 345 -2.88 4.03 -8.04
N LYS A 346 -3.83 4.88 -8.46
CA LYS A 346 -5.10 5.09 -7.72
C LYS A 346 -5.94 3.83 -7.65
N PHE A 347 -5.96 3.06 -8.73
CA PHE A 347 -6.66 1.79 -8.79
C PHE A 347 -6.10 0.79 -7.78
N LEU A 348 -4.79 0.56 -7.80
CA LEU A 348 -4.11 -0.34 -6.86
C LEU A 348 -4.32 0.10 -5.41
N LEU A 349 -4.15 1.39 -5.14
CA LEU A 349 -4.36 1.97 -3.82
C LEU A 349 -5.80 1.75 -3.34
N GLY A 350 -6.78 2.10 -4.19
CA GLY A 350 -8.20 1.98 -3.88
C GLY A 350 -8.62 0.55 -3.58
N ILE A 351 -8.23 -0.42 -4.41
CA ILE A 351 -8.60 -1.82 -4.19
C ILE A 351 -7.90 -2.41 -2.96
N THR A 352 -6.62 -2.11 -2.75
CA THR A 352 -5.85 -2.67 -1.62
C THR A 352 -6.46 -2.22 -0.29
N TYR A 353 -6.65 -0.91 -0.09
CA TYR A 353 -7.28 -0.39 1.13
C TYR A 353 -8.74 -0.84 1.28
N SER A 354 -9.48 -1.01 0.18
CA SER A 354 -10.85 -1.54 0.23
C SER A 354 -10.88 -3.00 0.71
N ALA A 355 -10.00 -3.84 0.17
CA ALA A 355 -9.92 -5.25 0.53
C ALA A 355 -9.45 -5.44 1.98
N ASP A 356 -8.48 -4.64 2.42
CA ASP A 356 -8.00 -4.66 3.81
C ASP A 356 -9.10 -4.17 4.77
N CYS A 357 -9.72 -3.02 4.49
CA CYS A 357 -10.82 -2.50 5.30
C CYS A 357 -11.98 -3.50 5.38
N TYR A 358 -12.33 -4.15 4.27
CA TYR A 358 -13.34 -5.21 4.25
C TYR A 358 -12.95 -6.38 5.17
N ALA A 359 -11.71 -6.86 5.08
CA ALA A 359 -11.22 -7.95 5.92
C ALA A 359 -11.24 -7.57 7.41
N TYR A 360 -10.83 -6.34 7.76
CA TYR A 360 -10.90 -5.82 9.12
C TYR A 360 -12.35 -5.68 9.63
N CYS A 361 -13.27 -5.19 8.81
CA CYS A 361 -14.71 -5.12 9.15
C CYS A 361 -15.28 -6.51 9.44
N VAL A 362 -15.05 -7.47 8.55
CA VAL A 362 -15.55 -8.84 8.71
C VAL A 362 -14.92 -9.52 9.93
N MET A 363 -13.62 -9.35 10.15
CA MET A 363 -12.94 -9.91 11.32
C MET A 363 -13.46 -9.32 12.63
N THR A 364 -13.71 -8.00 12.67
CA THR A 364 -14.32 -7.33 13.83
C THR A 364 -15.70 -7.90 14.14
N HIS A 365 -16.51 -8.16 13.09
CA HIS A 365 -17.82 -8.78 13.22
C HIS A 365 -17.76 -10.25 13.65
N LEU A 366 -16.83 -11.04 13.11
CA LEU A 366 -16.66 -12.46 13.45
C LEU A 366 -16.14 -12.64 14.89
N LEU A 367 -15.21 -11.80 15.32
CA LEU A 367 -14.62 -11.82 16.65
C LEU A 367 -15.41 -10.98 17.66
N TRP A 368 -16.63 -10.55 17.34
CA TRP A 368 -17.42 -9.73 18.27
C TRP A 368 -17.80 -10.52 19.54
N PRO A 369 -17.73 -9.93 20.75
CA PRO A 369 -17.83 -10.66 22.02
C PRO A 369 -19.07 -11.55 22.15
N THR A 370 -20.24 -11.07 21.71
CA THR A 370 -21.50 -11.82 21.86
C THR A 370 -21.54 -13.13 21.05
N ARG A 371 -20.72 -13.25 20.02
CA ARG A 371 -20.58 -14.47 19.21
C ARG A 371 -19.33 -15.25 19.57
N SER A 372 -18.21 -14.55 19.72
CA SER A 372 -16.91 -15.16 19.99
C SER A 372 -16.89 -15.89 21.34
N GLU A 373 -17.57 -15.37 22.36
CA GLU A 373 -17.69 -16.02 23.66
C GLU A 373 -18.35 -17.40 23.56
N GLN A 374 -19.38 -17.55 22.72
CA GLN A 374 -20.00 -18.86 22.48
C GLN A 374 -19.02 -19.84 21.84
N TYR A 375 -18.24 -19.40 20.85
CA TYR A 375 -17.26 -20.26 20.18
C TYR A 375 -16.10 -20.65 21.09
N PHE A 376 -15.62 -19.73 21.93
CA PHE A 376 -14.52 -19.96 22.87
C PHE A 376 -14.95 -20.79 24.09
N LEU A 377 -16.16 -20.60 24.63
CA LEU A 377 -16.69 -21.42 25.72
C LEU A 377 -16.98 -22.86 25.28
N LEU A 378 -17.47 -23.07 24.05
CA LEU A 378 -17.63 -24.40 23.45
C LEU A 378 -16.27 -25.10 23.19
N ALA A 379 -15.15 -24.38 23.15
CA ALA A 379 -13.83 -24.98 23.09
C ALA A 379 -13.44 -25.59 24.44
N GLN A 380 -13.64 -24.83 25.52
CA GLN A 380 -13.32 -25.26 26.88
C GLN A 380 -14.26 -26.38 27.36
N GLY A 381 -15.53 -26.37 26.94
CA GLY A 381 -16.49 -27.43 27.28
C GLY A 381 -16.27 -28.76 26.54
N ALA A 382 -15.70 -28.74 25.33
CA ALA A 382 -15.36 -29.96 24.59
C ALA A 382 -14.10 -30.65 25.17
N ASP A 383 -13.10 -29.86 25.57
CA ASP A 383 -11.87 -30.32 26.24
C ASP A 383 -12.18 -31.05 27.55
N ASN A 384 -13.07 -30.48 28.38
CA ASN A 384 -13.55 -31.14 29.59
C ASN A 384 -14.33 -32.43 29.28
N GLY A 385 -14.97 -32.53 28.11
CA GLY A 385 -15.69 -33.73 27.68
C GLY A 385 -14.74 -34.89 27.42
N ASP A 386 -13.63 -34.61 26.71
CA ASP A 386 -12.59 -35.60 26.44
C ASP A 386 -11.89 -36.05 27.76
N GLU A 387 -11.66 -35.13 28.70
CA GLU A 387 -11.15 -35.49 30.05
C GLU A 387 -12.17 -36.31 30.86
N LEU A 388 -13.47 -36.00 30.75
CA LEU A 388 -14.53 -36.75 31.42
C LEU A 388 -14.69 -38.16 30.83
N ASP A 389 -14.54 -38.31 29.52
CA ASP A 389 -14.57 -39.60 28.85
C ASP A 389 -13.34 -40.44 29.21
N GLU A 390 -12.14 -39.85 29.29
CA GLU A 390 -10.93 -40.51 29.81
C GLU A 390 -11.07 -40.90 31.30
N PHE A 391 -11.73 -40.06 32.10
CA PHE A 391 -12.04 -40.36 33.50
C PHE A 391 -13.04 -41.51 33.63
N ASN A 392 -14.05 -41.58 32.75
CA ASN A 392 -15.03 -42.66 32.71
C ASN A 392 -14.41 -44.01 32.27
N GLU A 393 -13.35 -43.98 31.46
CA GLU A 393 -12.59 -45.16 31.03
C GLU A 393 -11.52 -45.61 32.03
N ALA A 394 -11.30 -44.85 33.12
CA ALA A 394 -10.31 -45.20 34.12
C ALA A 394 -10.68 -46.52 34.85
N PRO A 395 -9.71 -47.41 35.15
CA PRO A 395 -9.97 -48.76 35.67
C PRO A 395 -10.67 -48.80 37.04
N HIS A 396 -10.68 -47.68 37.77
CA HIS A 396 -11.37 -47.55 39.06
C HIS A 396 -12.87 -47.25 38.92
N VAL A 397 -13.32 -46.77 37.75
CA VAL A 397 -14.74 -46.51 37.44
C VAL A 397 -15.41 -47.74 36.82
N LEU A 398 -14.72 -48.43 35.90
CA LEU A 398 -15.18 -49.68 35.28
C LEU A 398 -15.45 -50.81 36.31
N ASN A 399 -14.66 -50.88 37.39
CA ASN A 399 -14.83 -51.90 38.43
C ASN A 399 -16.03 -51.68 39.37
N ASN A 400 -16.72 -50.53 39.29
CA ASN A 400 -17.89 -50.22 40.11
C ASN A 400 -19.22 -50.41 39.36
N TYR A 401 -19.21 -50.86 38.11
CA TYR A 401 -20.43 -51.26 37.42
C TYR A 401 -20.96 -52.56 38.02
N VAL A 402 -21.89 -52.42 38.97
CA VAL A 402 -22.72 -53.53 39.44
C VAL A 402 -23.77 -53.78 38.35
N GLU A 403 -23.60 -54.90 37.63
CA GLU A 403 -24.55 -55.42 36.67
C GLU A 403 -25.94 -55.55 37.35
N PRO A 404 -27.02 -54.95 36.82
CA PRO A 404 -28.34 -55.12 37.40
C PRO A 404 -28.77 -56.58 37.20
N SER A 405 -29.13 -57.25 38.29
CA SER A 405 -29.56 -58.65 38.29
C SER A 405 -30.71 -58.87 37.30
N ASP A 406 -30.50 -59.78 36.34
CA ASP A 406 -31.48 -60.25 35.34
C ASP A 406 -32.79 -60.71 36.00
N LEU A 407 -33.74 -59.78 36.14
CA LEU A 407 -35.12 -60.06 36.54
C LEU A 407 -35.95 -60.48 35.31
N THR A 408 -35.48 -61.43 34.50
CA THR A 408 -36.18 -61.92 33.30
C THR A 408 -36.15 -63.45 33.11
N LYS A 409 -35.85 -64.23 34.16
CA LYS A 409 -35.87 -65.71 34.11
C LYS A 409 -36.90 -66.41 35.02
N ILE A 410 -38.00 -65.75 35.40
CA ILE A 410 -39.04 -66.37 36.26
C ILE A 410 -40.42 -66.54 35.56
N ILE A 411 -40.54 -66.26 34.26
CA ILE A 411 -41.77 -66.60 33.52
C ILE A 411 -41.42 -67.31 32.20
N ALA A 412 -41.24 -68.63 32.28
CA ALA A 412 -41.43 -69.57 31.18
C ALA A 412 -41.61 -70.98 31.74
#